data_AF-A0A3A8EVX1-F1
#
_entry.id   AF-A0A3A8EVX1-F1
#
_cell.length_a   1.000
_cell.length_b   1.000
_cell.length_c   1.000
_cell.angle_alpha   90.00
_cell.angle_beta   90.00
_cell.angle_gamma   90.00
#
_symmetry.space_group_name_H-M   'P 1'
#
loop_
_entity.id
_entity.type
_entity.pdbx_description
1 polymer ?
#
loop_
_entity_poly.entity_id
_entity_poly.type
_entity_poly.pdbx_seq_one_letter_code
_entity_poly.pdbx_strand_id
1 'polypeptide(L)'
;MHQLINLLQPQRLTEIVDIGANPIDGDPPYKTLLQSKLCKVTGFEPQPEALEKLNQQKTELEKYLPYAIGDGNQHTLKVCQYSGMTSLLEPNPDTFDNFLALKANATVLERVFISTHQLDDIDEIQVVDFLKIDIQGTELSVFQSGKQKLSNAVAIQTEISFITLYENQPSFGEIDIELRNQGFIPHCFAAVKKWPISPFTYQNQPLRAVNQLLEADIVYVRDFTKPQNISDEQLKHLALIAHCCYQSFDLTLRCIDLLEQRAALPAHSQHVYINMLNSTQHA
;
A
#
# COMPACT_ATOMS: atom_id res chain seq x y z
N MET A 1 7.42 15.14 -14.32
CA MET A 1 8.21 14.37 -13.34
C MET A 1 9.64 14.89 -13.18
N HIS A 2 10.49 14.92 -14.22
CA HIS A 2 11.86 15.46 -14.12
C HIS A 2 11.96 16.86 -13.51
N GLN A 3 11.04 17.77 -13.85
CA GLN A 3 10.97 19.11 -13.26
C GLN A 3 10.70 19.09 -11.74
N LEU A 4 9.80 18.24 -11.26
CA LEU A 4 9.49 18.11 -9.83
C LEU A 4 10.70 17.59 -9.04
N ILE A 5 11.43 16.62 -9.59
CA ILE A 5 12.63 16.08 -8.95
C ILE A 5 13.74 17.12 -8.91
N ASN A 6 13.93 17.87 -9.99
CA ASN A 6 14.91 18.95 -10.03
C ASN A 6 14.57 20.05 -9.03
N LEU A 7 13.27 20.28 -8.77
CA LEU A 7 12.82 21.20 -7.73
C LEU A 7 13.08 20.64 -6.33
N LEU A 8 12.67 19.40 -6.05
CA LEU A 8 12.73 18.81 -4.72
C LEU A 8 14.14 18.38 -4.30
N GLN A 9 14.96 17.92 -5.24
CA GLN A 9 16.31 17.38 -5.02
C GLN A 9 16.38 16.42 -3.81
N PRO A 10 15.66 15.29 -3.82
CA PRO A 10 15.82 14.26 -2.79
C PRO A 10 17.26 13.74 -2.80
N GLN A 11 17.80 13.41 -1.62
CA GLN A 11 19.16 12.93 -1.46
C GLN A 11 19.35 11.50 -1.97
N ARG A 12 18.24 10.74 -2.06
CA ARG A 12 18.23 9.34 -2.50
C ARG A 12 16.96 9.00 -3.28
N LEU A 13 16.94 7.80 -3.85
CA LEU A 13 15.73 7.23 -4.43
C LEU A 13 14.70 6.95 -3.31
N THR A 14 13.43 6.98 -3.68
CA THR A 14 12.33 6.59 -2.79
C THR A 14 12.43 5.08 -2.54
N GLU A 15 12.48 4.67 -1.28
CA GLU A 15 12.57 3.25 -0.88
C GLU A 15 11.16 2.73 -0.62
N ILE A 16 10.73 1.80 -1.47
CA ILE A 16 9.39 1.22 -1.45
C ILE A 16 9.47 -0.20 -0.91
N VAL A 17 8.56 -0.51 0.00
CA VAL A 17 8.31 -1.87 0.47
C VAL A 17 6.95 -2.32 -0.04
N ASP A 18 6.90 -3.47 -0.72
CA ASP A 18 5.65 -4.10 -1.19
C ASP A 18 5.46 -5.45 -0.50
N ILE A 19 4.50 -5.54 0.42
CA ILE A 19 4.17 -6.77 1.13
C ILE A 19 2.90 -7.37 0.51
N GLY A 20 3.00 -8.62 0.07
CA GLY A 20 1.96 -9.23 -0.77
C GLY A 20 2.08 -8.75 -2.21
N ALA A 21 3.27 -8.92 -2.79
CA ALA A 21 3.62 -8.39 -4.10
C ALA A 21 3.03 -9.19 -5.28
N ASN A 22 2.03 -10.05 -5.03
CA ASN A 22 1.44 -10.94 -6.04
C ASN A 22 1.02 -10.15 -7.30
N PRO A 23 1.53 -10.48 -8.50
CA PRO A 23 1.29 -9.70 -9.72
C PRO A 23 -0.07 -10.05 -10.36
N ILE A 24 -1.16 -9.99 -9.59
CA ILE A 24 -2.53 -10.31 -10.03
C ILE A 24 -3.44 -9.07 -10.10
N ASP A 25 -3.13 -8.00 -9.37
CA ASP A 25 -3.99 -6.82 -9.22
C ASP A 25 -3.65 -5.67 -10.19
N GLY A 26 -2.96 -6.01 -11.28
CA GLY A 26 -2.54 -5.03 -12.29
C GLY A 26 -1.31 -4.25 -11.87
N ASP A 27 -1.26 -2.96 -12.24
CA ASP A 27 -0.10 -2.12 -12.01
C ASP A 27 -0.05 -1.61 -10.56
N PRO A 28 1.10 -1.71 -9.86
CA PRO A 28 1.23 -1.17 -8.51
C PRO A 28 1.19 0.38 -8.53
N PRO A 29 0.77 1.03 -7.42
CA PRO A 29 0.63 2.49 -7.35
C PRO A 29 1.95 3.25 -7.63
N TYR A 30 3.09 2.59 -7.42
CA TYR A 30 4.41 3.16 -7.63
C TYR A 30 5.01 2.91 -9.02
N LYS A 31 4.28 2.28 -9.95
CA LYS A 31 4.77 1.98 -11.31
C LYS A 31 5.43 3.19 -11.99
N THR A 32 4.79 4.35 -11.89
CA THR A 32 5.28 5.62 -12.47
C THR A 32 6.65 6.03 -11.93
N LEU A 33 6.89 5.85 -10.61
CA LEU A 33 8.19 6.12 -9.98
C LEU A 33 9.25 5.12 -10.46
N LEU A 34 8.88 3.84 -10.52
CA LEU A 34 9.78 2.75 -10.91
C LEU A 34 10.24 2.89 -12.37
N GLN A 35 9.29 3.10 -13.30
CA GLN A 35 9.59 3.32 -14.72
C GLN A 35 10.48 4.55 -14.96
N SER A 36 10.38 5.54 -14.07
CA SER A 36 11.20 6.75 -14.13
C SER A 36 12.53 6.63 -13.40
N LYS A 37 12.85 5.44 -12.85
CA LYS A 37 14.05 5.13 -12.06
C LYS A 37 14.21 6.00 -10.81
N LEU A 38 13.09 6.30 -10.14
CA LEU A 38 13.03 7.22 -8.98
C LEU A 38 12.77 6.52 -7.65
N CYS A 39 12.56 5.21 -7.70
CA CYS A 39 12.42 4.39 -6.53
C CYS A 39 13.21 3.09 -6.69
N LYS A 40 13.43 2.44 -5.55
CA LYS A 40 13.74 1.02 -5.46
C LYS A 40 12.60 0.31 -4.75
N VAL A 41 12.42 -0.96 -5.06
CA VAL A 41 11.37 -1.79 -4.46
C VAL A 41 12.01 -3.01 -3.81
N THR A 42 11.66 -3.23 -2.54
CA THR A 42 11.86 -4.50 -1.84
C THR A 42 10.49 -5.12 -1.61
N GLY A 43 10.18 -6.16 -2.38
CA GLY A 43 8.90 -6.85 -2.35
C GLY A 43 8.96 -8.21 -1.65
N PHE A 44 7.83 -8.64 -1.08
CA PHE A 44 7.68 -9.90 -0.36
C PHE A 44 6.50 -10.70 -0.91
N GLU A 45 6.78 -11.93 -1.35
CA GLU A 45 5.77 -12.85 -1.87
C GLU A 45 6.17 -14.30 -1.51
N PRO A 46 5.46 -14.95 -0.58
CA PRO A 46 5.77 -16.30 -0.15
C PRO A 46 5.33 -17.39 -1.15
N GLN A 47 4.41 -17.11 -2.08
CA GLN A 47 3.94 -18.11 -3.05
C GLN A 47 4.97 -18.32 -4.18
N PRO A 48 5.52 -19.53 -4.36
CA PRO A 48 6.61 -19.77 -5.31
C PRO A 48 6.32 -19.35 -6.74
N GLU A 49 5.11 -19.63 -7.25
CA GLU A 49 4.74 -19.30 -8.63
C GLU A 49 4.63 -17.78 -8.86
N ALA A 50 4.08 -17.05 -7.89
CA ALA A 50 3.97 -15.60 -7.96
C ALA A 50 5.36 -14.95 -7.86
N LEU A 51 6.19 -15.43 -6.93
CA LEU A 51 7.56 -14.99 -6.76
C LEU A 51 8.43 -15.24 -8.00
N GLU A 52 8.24 -16.38 -8.68
CA GLU A 52 8.95 -16.67 -9.91
C GLU A 52 8.58 -15.67 -11.02
N LYS A 53 7.29 -15.38 -11.19
CA LYS A 53 6.81 -14.36 -12.16
C LYS A 53 7.40 -12.99 -11.88
N LEU A 54 7.41 -12.57 -10.61
CA LEU A 54 8.05 -11.31 -10.20
C LEU A 54 9.53 -11.28 -10.56
N ASN A 55 10.26 -12.36 -10.26
CA ASN A 55 11.70 -12.44 -10.56
C ASN A 55 12.01 -12.49 -12.06
N GLN A 56 11.10 -12.98 -12.90
CA GLN A 56 11.24 -12.95 -14.36
C GLN A 56 11.00 -11.54 -14.94
N GLN A 57 10.21 -10.71 -14.27
CA GLN A 57 9.78 -9.39 -14.78
C GLN A 57 10.54 -8.20 -14.16
N LYS A 58 11.20 -8.42 -13.03
CA LYS A 58 11.87 -7.35 -12.27
C LYS A 58 13.01 -6.66 -13.03
N THR A 59 13.23 -5.40 -12.69
CA THR A 59 14.38 -4.59 -13.10
C THR A 59 15.51 -4.63 -12.07
N GLU A 60 16.62 -3.94 -12.33
CA GLU A 60 17.72 -3.76 -11.38
C GLU A 60 17.36 -2.97 -10.12
N LEU A 61 16.21 -2.28 -10.13
CA LEU A 61 15.70 -1.46 -9.03
C LEU A 61 14.75 -2.25 -8.12
N GLU A 62 14.56 -3.54 -8.38
CA GLU A 62 13.60 -4.38 -7.68
C GLU A 62 14.27 -5.63 -7.12
N LYS A 63 13.91 -5.97 -5.89
CA LYS A 63 14.27 -7.23 -5.24
C LYS A 63 13.01 -7.83 -4.64
N TYR A 64 12.75 -9.11 -4.93
CA TYR A 64 11.63 -9.86 -4.38
C TYR A 64 12.13 -11.02 -3.52
N LEU A 65 11.56 -11.18 -2.34
CA LEU A 65 11.95 -12.15 -1.31
C LEU A 65 10.80 -13.12 -0.99
N PRO A 66 11.11 -14.40 -0.70
CA PRO A 66 10.11 -15.44 -0.42
C PRO A 66 9.52 -15.36 1.01
N TYR A 67 9.62 -14.21 1.69
CA TYR A 67 9.21 -14.10 3.09
C TYR A 67 7.71 -13.78 3.19
N ALA A 68 7.03 -14.42 4.13
CA ALA A 68 5.76 -13.92 4.63
C ALA A 68 6.04 -12.95 5.78
N ILE A 69 5.50 -11.73 5.71
CA ILE A 69 5.68 -10.73 6.77
C ILE A 69 4.47 -10.79 7.72
N GLY A 70 4.71 -10.77 9.02
CA GLY A 70 3.69 -10.96 10.05
C GLY A 70 4.25 -10.75 11.46
N ASP A 71 3.79 -11.54 12.42
CA ASP A 71 4.14 -11.44 13.84
C ASP A 71 5.45 -12.14 14.25
N GLY A 72 6.14 -12.82 13.32
CA GLY A 72 7.35 -13.59 13.59
C GLY A 72 7.11 -15.04 14.03
N ASN A 73 5.86 -15.49 14.07
CA ASN A 73 5.50 -16.84 14.50
C ASN A 73 5.27 -17.80 13.33
N GLN A 74 5.12 -19.08 13.66
CA GLN A 74 4.66 -20.09 12.70
C GLN A 74 3.15 -20.05 12.57
N HIS A 75 2.67 -20.12 11.33
CA HIS A 75 1.26 -20.15 11.00
C HIS A 75 0.96 -21.21 9.95
N THR A 76 -0.32 -21.55 9.82
CA THR A 76 -0.81 -22.31 8.67
C THR A 76 -1.42 -21.35 7.67
N LEU A 77 -0.83 -21.26 6.48
CA LEU A 77 -1.35 -20.55 5.32
C LEU A 77 -2.47 -21.38 4.66
N LYS A 78 -3.61 -20.73 4.37
CA LYS A 78 -4.76 -21.33 3.70
C LYS A 78 -4.68 -20.90 2.24
N VAL A 79 -4.15 -21.79 1.40
CA VAL A 79 -4.03 -21.54 -0.03
C VAL A 79 -5.40 -21.71 -0.65
N CYS A 80 -5.97 -20.61 -1.13
CA CYS A 80 -7.32 -20.57 -1.66
C CYS A 80 -7.34 -20.78 -3.18
N GLN A 81 -8.54 -21.09 -3.71
CA GLN A 81 -8.77 -21.31 -5.13
C GLN A 81 -8.34 -20.11 -5.99
N TYR A 82 -8.54 -18.90 -5.50
CA TYR A 82 -7.96 -17.69 -6.06
C TYR A 82 -6.77 -17.26 -5.21
N SER A 83 -5.60 -17.08 -5.84
CA SER A 83 -4.36 -16.74 -5.14
C SER A 83 -4.42 -15.41 -4.40
N GLY A 84 -5.28 -14.48 -4.83
CA GLY A 84 -5.53 -13.21 -4.14
C GLY A 84 -6.41 -13.32 -2.90
N MET A 85 -6.89 -14.52 -2.54
CA MET A 85 -7.63 -14.78 -1.30
C MET A 85 -6.90 -15.78 -0.38
N THR A 86 -5.63 -16.06 -0.69
CA THR A 86 -4.76 -16.86 0.19
C THR A 86 -4.42 -16.02 1.42
N SER A 87 -4.69 -16.56 2.60
CA SER A 87 -4.52 -15.84 3.87
C SER A 87 -3.97 -16.74 4.97
N LEU A 88 -3.37 -16.13 5.99
CA LEU A 88 -3.07 -16.78 7.27
C LEU A 88 -4.35 -17.03 8.10
N LEU A 89 -5.44 -16.32 7.81
CA LEU A 89 -6.72 -16.47 8.50
C LEU A 89 -7.64 -17.45 7.77
N GLU A 90 -8.57 -18.04 8.51
CA GLU A 90 -9.60 -18.90 7.91
C GLU A 90 -10.66 -18.05 7.19
N PRO A 91 -11.05 -18.38 5.96
CA PRO A 91 -12.22 -17.78 5.32
C PRO A 91 -13.48 -17.95 6.17
N ASN A 92 -14.21 -16.86 6.44
CA ASN A 92 -15.41 -16.90 7.27
C ASN A 92 -16.64 -17.36 6.45
N PRO A 93 -17.18 -18.57 6.68
CA PRO A 93 -18.30 -19.09 5.88
C PRO A 93 -19.56 -18.23 5.99
N ASP A 94 -19.84 -17.66 7.17
CA ASP A 94 -21.01 -16.81 7.40
C ASP A 94 -20.94 -15.53 6.56
N THR A 95 -19.74 -14.94 6.42
CA THR A 95 -19.54 -13.79 5.52
C THR A 95 -19.72 -14.23 4.06
N PHE A 96 -19.09 -15.32 3.63
CA PHE A 96 -19.15 -15.76 2.23
C PHE A 96 -20.54 -16.23 1.77
N ASP A 97 -21.40 -16.66 2.69
CA ASP A 97 -22.81 -16.95 2.39
C ASP A 97 -23.60 -15.69 1.97
N ASN A 98 -23.16 -14.51 2.43
CA ASN A 98 -23.73 -13.23 2.04
C ASN A 98 -23.07 -12.64 0.79
N PHE A 99 -21.88 -13.12 0.39
CA PHE A 99 -21.14 -12.69 -0.80
C PHE A 99 -20.80 -13.88 -1.70
N LEU A 100 -21.82 -14.62 -2.15
CA LEU A 100 -21.66 -15.86 -2.92
C LEU A 100 -20.76 -15.75 -4.16
N ALA A 101 -20.68 -14.56 -4.75
CA ALA A 101 -19.83 -14.30 -5.91
C ALA A 101 -18.32 -14.44 -5.60
N LEU A 102 -17.93 -14.33 -4.33
CA LEU A 102 -16.58 -14.55 -3.83
C LEU A 102 -16.37 -15.95 -3.24
N LYS A 103 -17.44 -16.66 -2.88
CA LYS A 103 -17.37 -17.90 -2.11
C LYS A 103 -16.51 -18.98 -2.76
N ALA A 104 -16.60 -19.13 -4.09
CA ALA A 104 -15.78 -20.11 -4.81
C ALA A 104 -14.28 -19.78 -4.72
N ASN A 105 -13.91 -18.50 -4.79
CA ASN A 105 -12.54 -18.02 -4.72
C ASN A 105 -11.91 -18.27 -3.34
N ALA A 106 -12.72 -18.23 -2.28
CA ALA A 106 -12.32 -18.47 -0.89
C ALA A 106 -12.18 -19.96 -0.52
N THR A 107 -12.36 -20.89 -1.47
CA THR A 107 -12.26 -22.33 -1.18
C THR A 107 -10.81 -22.69 -0.88
N VAL A 108 -10.53 -23.19 0.32
CA VAL A 108 -9.19 -23.66 0.71
C VAL A 108 -8.85 -24.96 -0.02
N LEU A 109 -7.81 -24.93 -0.84
CA LEU A 109 -7.29 -26.07 -1.59
C LEU A 109 -6.16 -26.79 -0.85
N GLU A 110 -5.32 -26.04 -0.15
CA GLU A 110 -4.14 -26.55 0.53
C GLU A 110 -3.87 -25.79 1.84
N ARG A 111 -3.22 -26.46 2.79
CA ARG A 111 -2.79 -25.90 4.07
C ARG A 111 -1.29 -26.08 4.22
N VAL A 112 -0.55 -24.97 4.23
CA VAL A 112 0.92 -24.97 4.24
C VAL A 112 1.43 -24.35 5.54
N PHE A 113 2.35 -25.01 6.23
CA PHE A 113 3.02 -24.42 7.39
C PHE A 113 4.10 -23.46 6.93
N ILE A 114 4.01 -22.20 7.35
CA ILE A 114 4.98 -21.15 7.02
C ILE A 114 5.43 -20.44 8.29
N SER A 115 6.64 -19.88 8.26
CA SER A 115 7.13 -18.97 9.30
C SER A 115 6.99 -17.55 8.79
N THR A 116 6.48 -16.65 9.62
CA THR A 116 6.44 -15.23 9.29
C THR A 116 7.66 -14.51 9.85
N HIS A 117 7.97 -13.35 9.29
CA HIS A 117 9.02 -12.47 9.76
C HIS A 117 8.41 -11.14 10.22
N GLN A 118 8.91 -10.59 11.33
CA GLN A 118 8.52 -9.25 11.74
C GLN A 118 9.13 -8.22 10.79
N LEU A 119 8.38 -7.17 10.46
CA LEU A 119 8.85 -6.16 9.51
C LEU A 119 10.14 -5.50 10.02
N ASP A 120 10.23 -5.15 11.31
CA ASP A 120 11.41 -4.52 11.90
C ASP A 120 12.68 -5.41 11.82
N ASP A 121 12.54 -6.74 11.73
CA ASP A 121 13.67 -7.68 11.72
C ASP A 121 14.23 -8.00 10.32
N ILE A 122 13.65 -7.46 9.24
CA ILE A 122 14.14 -7.70 7.86
C ILE A 122 15.38 -6.88 7.50
N ASP A 123 16.57 -7.51 7.50
CA ASP A 123 17.84 -6.82 7.20
C ASP A 123 17.89 -6.15 5.83
N GLU A 124 17.17 -6.66 4.83
CA GLU A 124 17.11 -6.05 3.49
C GLU A 124 16.45 -4.67 3.45
N ILE A 125 15.63 -4.35 4.46
CA ILE A 125 14.93 -3.06 4.52
C ILE A 125 15.70 -2.14 5.44
N GLN A 126 16.42 -1.19 4.84
CA GLN A 126 17.15 -0.16 5.58
C GLN A 126 16.28 1.05 5.91
N VAL A 127 15.42 1.45 4.97
CA VAL A 127 14.49 2.57 5.10
C VAL A 127 13.20 2.23 4.36
N VAL A 128 12.08 2.76 4.83
CA VAL A 128 10.78 2.71 4.15
C VAL A 128 10.30 4.15 3.99
N ASP A 129 10.08 4.60 2.77
CA ASP A 129 9.33 5.84 2.51
C ASP A 129 7.87 5.53 2.20
N PHE A 130 7.63 4.46 1.43
CA PHE A 130 6.31 4.05 1.01
C PHE A 130 6.13 2.56 1.25
N LEU A 131 5.14 2.19 2.07
CA LEU A 131 4.69 0.81 2.21
C LEU A 131 3.42 0.62 1.38
N LYS A 132 3.42 -0.36 0.47
CA LYS A 132 2.20 -0.97 -0.05
C LYS A 132 2.06 -2.34 0.62
N ILE A 133 0.88 -2.62 1.17
CA ILE A 133 0.59 -3.90 1.83
C ILE A 133 -0.81 -4.38 1.47
N ASP A 134 -0.88 -5.64 1.03
CA ASP A 134 -2.13 -6.36 0.80
C ASP A 134 -1.85 -7.85 1.04
N ILE A 135 -2.18 -8.35 2.24
CA ILE A 135 -1.91 -9.74 2.66
C ILE A 135 -3.14 -10.43 3.22
N GLN A 136 -4.31 -9.96 2.81
CA GLN A 136 -5.59 -10.61 3.05
C GLN A 136 -5.88 -10.87 4.54
N GLY A 137 -5.66 -9.86 5.39
CA GLY A 137 -6.26 -9.81 6.72
C GLY A 137 -5.31 -9.90 7.92
N THR A 138 -4.00 -9.90 7.72
CA THR A 138 -3.01 -9.87 8.82
C THR A 138 -2.18 -8.60 8.90
N GLU A 139 -2.62 -7.54 8.20
CA GLU A 139 -1.95 -6.24 8.09
C GLU A 139 -1.67 -5.61 9.46
N LEU A 140 -2.59 -5.73 10.42
CA LEU A 140 -2.43 -5.19 11.76
C LEU A 140 -1.17 -5.71 12.45
N SER A 141 -0.86 -7.00 12.30
CA SER A 141 0.33 -7.62 12.91
C SER A 141 1.63 -7.07 12.32
N VAL A 142 1.63 -6.75 11.03
CA VAL A 142 2.76 -6.14 10.32
C VAL A 142 2.96 -4.70 10.79
N PHE A 143 1.88 -3.93 10.94
CA PHE A 143 1.97 -2.58 11.48
C PHE A 143 2.49 -2.58 12.92
N GLN A 144 2.03 -3.51 13.76
CA GLN A 144 2.44 -3.60 15.16
C GLN A 144 3.91 -4.01 15.32
N SER A 145 4.40 -4.91 14.47
CA SER A 145 5.79 -5.41 14.47
C SER A 145 6.74 -4.61 13.57
N GLY A 146 6.25 -3.54 12.93
CA GLY A 146 7.00 -2.71 11.99
C GLY A 146 7.25 -1.27 12.46
N LYS A 147 7.00 -0.97 13.74
CA LYS A 147 6.97 0.41 14.25
C LYS A 147 8.28 1.16 14.02
N GLN A 148 9.42 0.50 14.13
CA GLN A 148 10.72 1.13 13.96
C GLN A 148 10.98 1.49 12.50
N LYS A 149 10.72 0.59 11.56
CA LYS A 149 10.89 0.89 10.12
C LYS A 149 9.84 1.86 9.62
N LEU A 150 8.60 1.70 10.08
CA LEU A 150 7.50 2.58 9.71
C LEU A 150 7.63 3.99 10.31
N SER A 151 8.51 4.24 11.28
CA SER A 151 8.76 5.61 11.75
C SER A 151 9.34 6.53 10.68
N ASN A 152 10.02 5.96 9.67
CA ASN A 152 10.55 6.71 8.53
C ASN A 152 9.53 6.87 7.40
N ALA A 153 8.54 5.97 7.30
CA ALA A 153 7.58 5.97 6.20
C ALA A 153 6.76 7.26 6.17
N VAL A 154 6.49 7.73 4.96
CA VAL A 154 5.71 8.93 4.67
C VAL A 154 4.36 8.63 4.05
N ALA A 155 4.21 7.45 3.44
CA ALA A 155 2.96 6.95 2.91
C ALA A 155 2.80 5.45 3.19
N ILE A 156 1.55 5.03 3.38
CA ILE A 156 1.16 3.63 3.48
C ILE A 156 -0.10 3.45 2.64
N GLN A 157 -0.11 2.53 1.68
CA GLN A 157 -1.33 2.04 1.06
C GLN A 157 -1.62 0.64 1.57
N THR A 158 -2.81 0.45 2.11
CA THR A 158 -3.27 -0.83 2.64
C THR A 158 -4.68 -1.12 2.17
N GLU A 159 -4.97 -2.40 1.93
CA GLU A 159 -6.36 -2.86 1.89
C GLU A 159 -6.95 -2.82 3.31
N ILE A 160 -8.20 -2.39 3.42
CA ILE A 160 -8.99 -2.42 4.65
C ILE A 160 -10.33 -3.10 4.39
N SER A 161 -10.83 -3.79 5.41
CA SER A 161 -12.15 -4.44 5.34
C SER A 161 -13.18 -3.68 6.17
N PHE A 162 -14.27 -3.26 5.51
CA PHE A 162 -15.49 -2.78 6.17
C PHE A 162 -16.34 -3.94 6.68
N ILE A 163 -16.33 -5.05 5.94
CA ILE A 163 -16.86 -6.35 6.35
C ILE A 163 -15.72 -7.35 6.24
N THR A 164 -15.39 -8.00 7.35
CA THR A 164 -14.28 -8.96 7.44
C THR A 164 -14.63 -10.26 6.71
N LEU A 165 -13.77 -10.64 5.76
CA LEU A 165 -13.90 -11.87 4.97
C LEU A 165 -13.32 -13.09 5.68
N TYR A 166 -12.40 -12.88 6.62
CA TYR A 166 -11.75 -13.96 7.36
C TYR A 166 -12.09 -13.91 8.85
N GLU A 167 -11.99 -15.05 9.52
CA GLU A 167 -12.18 -15.17 10.96
C GLU A 167 -11.11 -14.37 11.72
N ASN A 168 -11.56 -13.53 12.66
CA ASN A 168 -10.70 -12.64 13.47
C ASN A 168 -9.85 -11.65 12.65
N GLN A 169 -10.24 -11.35 11.41
CA GLN A 169 -9.61 -10.29 10.62
C GLN A 169 -9.83 -8.93 11.29
N PRO A 170 -8.79 -8.08 11.42
CA PRO A 170 -8.94 -6.71 11.88
C PRO A 170 -9.85 -5.91 10.96
N SER A 171 -10.79 -5.19 11.57
CA SER A 171 -11.65 -4.25 10.84
C SER A 171 -10.89 -2.98 10.45
N PHE A 172 -11.46 -2.20 9.52
CA PHE A 172 -10.98 -0.85 9.21
C PHE A 172 -10.71 0.00 10.47
N GLY A 173 -11.59 -0.07 11.48
CA GLY A 173 -11.45 0.73 12.70
C GLY A 173 -10.18 0.39 13.50
N GLU A 174 -9.80 -0.88 13.53
CA GLU A 174 -8.58 -1.33 14.22
C GLU A 174 -7.32 -0.90 13.46
N ILE A 175 -7.34 -0.99 12.13
CA ILE A 175 -6.25 -0.50 11.27
C ILE A 175 -6.07 1.02 11.39
N ASP A 176 -7.17 1.79 11.35
CA ASP A 176 -7.13 3.26 11.48
C ASP A 176 -6.56 3.69 12.84
N ILE A 177 -6.97 3.05 13.93
CA ILE A 177 -6.43 3.34 15.26
C ILE A 177 -4.93 3.06 15.33
N GLU A 178 -4.47 1.91 14.83
CA GLU A 178 -3.04 1.58 14.84
C GLU A 178 -2.21 2.57 14.03
N LEU A 179 -2.61 2.87 12.79
CA LEU A 179 -1.86 3.79 11.93
C LEU A 179 -1.86 5.23 12.48
N ARG A 180 -2.95 5.69 13.08
CA ARG A 180 -2.98 7.00 13.77
C ARG A 180 -2.05 7.04 14.98
N ASN A 181 -2.01 5.97 15.78
CA ASN A 181 -1.09 5.86 16.91
C ASN A 181 0.38 5.93 16.47
N GLN A 182 0.66 5.48 15.24
CA GLN A 182 1.99 5.60 14.62
C GLN A 182 2.24 6.95 13.95
N GLY A 183 1.30 7.91 13.98
CA GLY A 183 1.48 9.25 13.44
C GLY A 183 1.11 9.43 11.98
N PHE A 184 0.25 8.56 11.44
CA PHE A 184 -0.33 8.71 10.11
C PHE A 184 -1.76 9.26 10.17
N ILE A 185 -2.21 9.84 9.06
CA ILE A 185 -3.61 10.25 8.87
C ILE A 185 -4.13 9.72 7.52
N PRO A 186 -5.42 9.38 7.40
CA PRO A 186 -6.01 9.03 6.12
C PRO A 186 -5.89 10.19 5.13
N HIS A 187 -5.51 9.87 3.90
CA HIS A 187 -5.33 10.83 2.81
C HIS A 187 -6.41 10.69 1.75
N CYS A 188 -6.54 9.51 1.14
CA CYS A 188 -7.53 9.24 0.10
C CYS A 188 -7.82 7.74 -0.02
N PHE A 189 -8.90 7.41 -0.74
CA PHE A 189 -9.13 6.04 -1.22
C PHE A 189 -8.51 5.89 -2.61
N ALA A 190 -7.58 4.94 -2.77
CA ALA A 190 -7.08 4.55 -4.07
C ALA A 190 -8.12 3.73 -4.84
N ALA A 191 -8.90 2.90 -4.14
CA ALA A 191 -10.04 2.18 -4.68
C ALA A 191 -11.06 1.89 -3.58
N VAL A 192 -12.34 1.83 -3.97
CA VAL A 192 -13.43 1.41 -3.08
C VAL A 192 -14.10 0.18 -3.70
N LYS A 193 -14.00 -0.97 -3.02
CA LYS A 193 -14.44 -2.26 -3.51
C LYS A 193 -15.86 -2.55 -2.98
N LYS A 194 -16.83 -2.38 -3.88
CA LYS A 194 -18.24 -2.69 -3.60
C LYS A 194 -18.59 -4.07 -4.14
N TRP A 195 -19.46 -4.79 -3.44
CA TRP A 195 -19.92 -6.13 -3.84
C TRP A 195 -21.44 -6.24 -3.75
N PRO A 196 -22.09 -7.10 -4.56
CA PRO A 196 -23.50 -7.40 -4.39
C PRO A 196 -23.72 -8.32 -3.17
N ILE A 197 -24.80 -8.06 -2.43
CA ILE A 197 -25.24 -8.92 -1.32
C ILE A 197 -26.13 -10.03 -1.90
N SER A 198 -25.83 -11.28 -1.56
CA SER A 198 -26.65 -12.45 -1.89
C SER A 198 -28.09 -12.28 -1.34
N PRO A 199 -29.13 -12.74 -2.07
CA PRO A 199 -29.11 -13.43 -3.36
C PRO A 199 -29.22 -12.46 -4.56
N PHE A 200 -28.90 -11.17 -4.40
CA PHE A 200 -29.12 -10.20 -5.47
C PHE A 200 -28.14 -10.39 -6.64
N THR A 201 -28.69 -10.43 -7.86
CA THR A 201 -27.91 -10.40 -9.10
C THR A 201 -28.53 -9.39 -10.07
N TYR A 202 -27.72 -8.46 -10.61
CA TYR A 202 -28.19 -7.47 -11.57
C TYR A 202 -27.88 -7.92 -13.00
N GLN A 203 -28.89 -8.01 -13.87
CA GLN A 203 -28.72 -8.36 -15.29
C GLN A 203 -27.92 -9.68 -15.52
N ASN A 204 -28.07 -10.67 -14.62
CA ASN A 204 -27.30 -11.92 -14.64
C ASN A 204 -25.77 -11.73 -14.55
N GLN A 205 -25.30 -10.61 -14.00
CA GLN A 205 -23.89 -10.35 -13.70
C GLN A 205 -23.65 -10.46 -12.20
N PRO A 206 -23.24 -11.64 -11.69
CA PRO A 206 -23.12 -11.89 -10.25
C PRO A 206 -21.99 -11.09 -9.56
N LEU A 207 -21.02 -10.59 -10.33
CA LEU A 207 -19.92 -9.75 -9.82
C LEU A 207 -20.22 -8.25 -9.88
N ARG A 208 -21.38 -7.85 -10.43
CA ARG A 208 -21.68 -6.42 -10.59
C ARG A 208 -22.00 -5.79 -9.25
N ALA A 209 -21.06 -4.98 -8.78
CA ALA A 209 -21.21 -4.14 -7.61
C ALA A 209 -22.45 -3.24 -7.70
N VAL A 210 -23.12 -3.04 -6.55
CA VAL A 210 -24.25 -2.11 -6.42
C VAL A 210 -23.89 -1.05 -5.38
N ASN A 211 -24.08 -1.36 -4.10
CA ASN A 211 -23.98 -0.37 -3.02
C ASN A 211 -23.19 -0.85 -1.79
N GLN A 212 -23.13 -2.16 -1.51
CA GLN A 212 -22.50 -2.64 -0.28
C GLN A 212 -20.99 -2.46 -0.36
N LEU A 213 -20.43 -1.71 0.60
CA LEU A 213 -18.99 -1.64 0.83
C LEU A 213 -18.50 -2.97 1.40
N LEU A 214 -17.43 -3.50 0.84
CA LEU A 214 -16.76 -4.67 1.38
C LEU A 214 -15.36 -4.29 1.86
N GLU A 215 -14.55 -3.76 0.94
CA GLU A 215 -13.14 -3.42 1.14
C GLU A 215 -12.80 -2.08 0.48
N ALA A 216 -11.63 -1.55 0.78
CA ALA A 216 -11.05 -0.44 0.05
C ALA A 216 -9.53 -0.46 0.14
N ASP A 217 -8.87 0.04 -0.90
CA ASP A 217 -7.48 0.45 -0.83
C ASP A 217 -7.45 1.89 -0.32
N ILE A 218 -6.91 2.09 0.88
CA ILE A 218 -6.79 3.41 1.50
C ILE A 218 -5.33 3.82 1.61
N VAL A 219 -5.07 5.11 1.38
CA VAL A 219 -3.77 5.72 1.51
C VAL A 219 -3.73 6.52 2.79
N TYR A 220 -2.75 6.23 3.63
CA TYR A 220 -2.35 7.01 4.78
C TYR A 220 -1.07 7.77 4.47
N VAL A 221 -0.94 8.98 5.00
CA VAL A 221 0.28 9.78 4.91
C VAL A 221 0.74 10.21 6.29
N ARG A 222 2.03 10.46 6.43
CA ARG A 222 2.58 11.06 7.66
C ARG A 222 1.85 12.37 7.94
N ASP A 223 1.46 12.59 9.20
CA ASP A 223 0.60 13.71 9.62
C ASP A 223 1.22 15.10 9.30
N PHE A 224 0.94 15.62 8.11
CA PHE A 224 1.43 16.90 7.61
C PHE A 224 0.84 18.10 8.36
N THR A 225 -0.14 17.89 9.25
CA THR A 225 -0.65 18.93 10.16
C THR A 225 0.30 19.17 11.33
N LYS A 226 1.22 18.24 11.59
CA LYS A 226 2.29 18.33 12.59
C LYS A 226 3.67 18.34 11.91
N PRO A 227 3.98 19.37 11.10
CA PRO A 227 5.17 19.37 10.25
C PRO A 227 6.47 19.20 11.05
N GLN A 228 6.54 19.65 12.30
CA GLN A 228 7.71 19.48 13.17
C GLN A 228 8.14 18.01 13.37
N ASN A 229 7.25 17.05 13.12
CA ASN A 229 7.53 15.62 13.21
C ASN A 229 7.98 14.99 11.88
N ILE A 230 8.14 15.79 10.83
CA ILE A 230 8.49 15.35 9.48
C ILE A 230 9.75 16.07 9.06
N SER A 231 10.79 15.31 8.70
CA SER A 231 12.04 15.87 8.17
C SER A 231 11.87 16.44 6.76
N ASP A 232 12.83 17.26 6.31
CA ASP A 232 12.81 17.81 4.95
C ASP A 232 12.89 16.71 3.90
N GLU A 233 13.68 15.66 4.15
CA GLU A 233 13.79 14.53 3.23
C GLU A 233 12.48 13.75 3.13
N GLN A 234 11.79 13.53 4.25
CA GLN A 234 10.46 12.93 4.26
C GLN A 234 9.43 13.79 3.51
N LEU A 235 9.47 15.12 3.65
CA LEU A 235 8.57 16.01 2.88
C LEU A 235 8.83 15.91 1.37
N LYS A 236 10.08 15.76 0.94
CA LYS A 236 10.42 15.55 -0.48
C LYS A 236 9.88 14.22 -1.01
N HIS A 237 10.07 13.13 -0.28
CA HIS A 237 9.51 11.83 -0.68
C HIS A 237 7.98 11.84 -0.66
N LEU A 238 7.35 12.46 0.34
CA LEU A 238 5.90 12.61 0.41
C LEU A 238 5.35 13.38 -0.80
N ALA A 239 6.01 14.48 -1.18
CA ALA A 239 5.66 15.26 -2.36
C ALA A 239 5.76 14.43 -3.65
N LEU A 240 6.83 13.62 -3.80
CA LEU A 240 7.00 12.74 -4.96
C LEU A 240 5.92 11.66 -5.02
N ILE A 241 5.63 10.99 -3.91
CA ILE A 241 4.62 9.93 -3.83
C ILE A 241 3.22 10.51 -4.10
N ALA A 242 2.88 11.62 -3.43
CA ALA A 242 1.59 12.29 -3.61
C ALA A 242 1.34 12.67 -5.08
N HIS A 243 2.35 13.25 -5.75
CA HIS A 243 2.25 13.63 -7.16
C HIS A 243 2.19 12.41 -8.09
N CYS A 244 3.13 11.48 -7.96
CA CYS A 244 3.35 10.43 -8.95
C CYS A 244 2.42 9.22 -8.79
N CYS A 245 2.03 8.88 -7.56
CA CYS A 245 1.21 7.71 -7.25
C CYS A 245 -0.28 8.04 -7.15
N TYR A 246 -0.60 9.25 -6.66
CA TYR A 246 -1.99 9.58 -6.28
C TYR A 246 -2.54 10.85 -6.93
N GLN A 247 -1.75 11.56 -7.73
CA GLN A 247 -2.12 12.84 -8.33
C GLN A 247 -2.63 13.88 -7.29
N SER A 248 -2.19 13.77 -6.04
CA SER A 248 -2.51 14.73 -4.98
C SER A 248 -1.57 15.92 -5.09
N PHE A 249 -1.88 16.78 -6.05
CA PHE A 249 -1.12 17.98 -6.35
C PHE A 249 -1.20 19.01 -5.21
N ASP A 250 -2.29 19.02 -4.46
CA ASP A 250 -2.52 19.82 -3.27
C ASP A 250 -1.60 19.41 -2.10
N LEU A 251 -1.48 18.12 -1.79
CA LEU A 251 -0.53 17.63 -0.79
C LEU A 251 0.91 17.87 -1.24
N THR A 252 1.20 17.71 -2.54
CA THR A 252 2.52 18.03 -3.11
C THR A 252 2.88 19.50 -2.89
N LEU A 253 1.96 20.42 -3.21
CA LEU A 253 2.15 21.85 -2.99
C LEU A 253 2.30 22.19 -1.50
N ARG A 254 1.54 21.53 -0.62
CA ARG A 254 1.67 21.66 0.83
C ARG A 254 3.08 21.27 1.32
N CYS A 255 3.64 20.18 0.81
CA CYS A 255 5.00 19.77 1.15
C CYS A 255 6.03 20.81 0.68
N ILE A 256 5.87 21.35 -0.53
CA ILE A 256 6.74 22.40 -1.09
C ILE A 256 6.67 23.69 -0.27
N ASP A 257 5.46 24.11 0.14
CA ASP A 257 5.27 25.27 1.02
C ASP A 257 6.01 25.11 2.36
N LEU A 258 5.87 23.94 2.99
CA LEU A 258 6.58 23.62 4.25
C LEU A 258 8.10 23.63 4.08
N LEU A 259 8.61 23.10 2.96
CA LEU A 259 10.04 23.11 2.65
C LEU A 259 10.57 24.52 2.37
N GLU A 260 9.80 25.36 1.68
CA GLU A 260 10.14 26.76 1.43
C GLU A 260 10.18 27.56 2.74
N GLN A 261 9.20 27.36 3.64
CA GLN A 261 9.19 27.99 4.98
C GLN A 261 10.40 27.60 5.85
N ARG A 262 10.97 26.41 5.62
CA ARG A 262 12.19 25.92 6.29
C ARG A 262 13.48 26.36 5.61
N ALA A 263 13.40 27.10 4.51
CA ALA A 263 14.52 27.39 3.62
C ALA A 263 15.24 26.13 3.09
N ALA A 264 14.54 24.98 3.06
CA ALA A 264 15.02 23.74 2.45
C ALA A 264 14.84 23.73 0.93
N LEU A 265 13.96 24.61 0.42
CA LEU A 265 13.81 24.91 -1.00
C LEU A 265 13.94 26.43 -1.24
N PRO A 266 14.35 26.86 -2.45
CA PRO A 266 14.40 28.27 -2.80
C PRO A 266 13.05 28.99 -2.65
N ALA A 267 13.09 30.29 -2.41
CA ALA A 267 11.89 31.13 -2.45
C ALA A 267 11.18 31.01 -3.80
N HIS A 268 9.85 31.09 -3.79
CA HIS A 268 8.96 30.93 -4.94
C HIS A 268 8.87 29.52 -5.52
N SER A 269 9.33 28.48 -4.80
CA SER A 269 9.20 27.08 -5.24
C SER A 269 7.75 26.66 -5.47
N GLN A 270 6.83 27.20 -4.68
CA GLN A 270 5.38 27.01 -4.89
C GLN A 270 4.92 27.46 -6.28
N HIS A 271 5.37 28.64 -6.73
CA HIS A 271 5.01 29.19 -8.04
C HIS A 271 5.60 28.36 -9.19
N VAL A 272 6.84 27.88 -9.02
CA VAL A 272 7.49 26.98 -9.99
C VAL A 272 6.66 25.72 -10.18
N TYR A 273 6.21 25.10 -9.08
CA TYR A 273 5.41 23.89 -9.15
C TYR A 273 4.02 24.12 -9.77
N ILE A 274 3.33 25.20 -9.42
CA ILE A 274 2.03 25.54 -10.02
C ILE A 274 2.17 25.77 -11.53
N ASN A 275 3.20 26.50 -11.96
CA ASN A 275 3.45 26.73 -13.38
C ASN A 275 3.76 25.42 -14.14
N MET A 276 4.48 24.49 -13.51
CA MET A 276 4.70 23.14 -14.05
C MET A 276 3.37 22.41 -14.29
N LEU A 277 2.45 22.42 -13.32
CA LEU A 277 1.14 21.77 -13.46
C LEU A 277 0.32 22.36 -14.62
N ASN A 278 0.25 23.70 -14.69
CA ASN A 278 -0.49 24.39 -15.76
C ASN A 278 0.10 24.10 -17.14
N SER A 279 1.42 23.98 -17.25
CA SER A 279 2.10 23.66 -18.52
C SER A 279 1.82 22.23 -18.99
N THR A 280 1.53 21.31 -18.07
CA THR A 280 1.29 19.88 -18.39
C THR A 280 -0.17 19.63 -18.81
N GLN A 281 -1.12 20.47 -18.40
CA GLN A 281 -2.53 20.37 -18.83
C GLN A 281 -2.78 20.85 -20.27
N HIS A 282 -1.80 21.52 -20.88
CA HIS A 282 -1.90 22.07 -22.23
C HIS A 282 -1.09 21.28 -23.29
N ALA A 283 -0.53 20.13 -22.90
CA ALA A 283 0.21 19.20 -23.76
C ALA A 283 -0.54 17.87 -23.89
#